data_AF-A0A382RG96-F1
#
_entry.id   AF-A0A382RG96-F1
#
_cell.length_a   1.000
_cell.length_b   1.000
_cell.length_c   1.000
_cell.angle_alpha   90.00
_cell.angle_beta   90.00
_cell.angle_gamma   90.00
#
_symmetry.space_group_name_H-M   'P 1'
#
loop_
_entity.id
_entity.type
_entity.pdbx_description
1 polymer ?
#
loop_
_entity_poly.entity_id
_entity_poly.type
_entity_poly.pdbx_seq_one_letter_code
_entity_poly.pdbx_strand_id
1 'polypeptide(L)'
;MGLKIQEHVLRRSLSDELHARSFQEFEGGGRFIRFVFMTESTDQTIIEPINRFLTKFDAPQITSEEKFKRVEMGSFSLRVERHTEF
;
A
#
# COMPACT_ATOMS: atom_id res chain seq x y z
N MET A 1 -23.30 -22.40 -3.26
CA MET A 1 -21.90 -22.63 -3.67
C MET A 1 -21.07 -21.46 -3.15
N GLY A 2 -20.22 -21.68 -2.15
CA GLY A 2 -19.28 -20.65 -1.70
C GLY A 2 -18.17 -20.49 -2.73
N LEU A 3 -17.83 -19.26 -3.09
CA LEU A 3 -16.64 -18.98 -3.90
C LEU A 3 -15.42 -19.55 -3.17
N LYS A 4 -14.83 -20.60 -3.76
CA LYS A 4 -13.58 -21.17 -3.26
C LYS A 4 -12.50 -20.16 -3.61
N ILE A 5 -12.16 -19.27 -2.67
CA ILE A 5 -11.07 -18.32 -2.85
C ILE A 5 -9.80 -19.16 -2.99
N GLN A 6 -9.26 -19.23 -4.20
CA GLN A 6 -7.99 -19.88 -4.46
C GLN A 6 -6.90 -18.91 -4.01
N GLU A 7 -6.16 -19.32 -2.98
CA GLU A 7 -5.07 -18.51 -2.43
C GLU A 7 -3.95 -18.38 -3.46
N HIS A 8 -3.56 -17.14 -3.77
CA HIS A 8 -2.45 -16.90 -4.70
C HIS A 8 -1.15 -17.44 -4.10
N VAL A 9 -0.32 -18.08 -4.93
CA VAL A 9 0.89 -18.80 -4.47
C VAL A 9 1.88 -17.92 -3.71
N LEU A 10 1.92 -16.63 -4.02
CA LEU A 10 2.79 -15.65 -3.36
C LEU A 10 2.20 -15.06 -2.07
N ARG A 11 0.97 -15.41 -1.65
CA ARG A 11 0.35 -14.83 -0.44
C ARG A 11 1.19 -15.11 0.81
N ARG A 12 1.74 -16.32 0.93
CA ARG A 12 2.60 -16.70 2.06
C ARG A 12 3.89 -15.90 2.08
N SER A 13 4.60 -15.83 0.95
CA SER A 13 5.83 -15.03 0.81
C SER A 13 5.59 -13.56 1.17
N LEU A 14 4.48 -12.99 0.70
CA LEU A 14 4.06 -11.64 1.05
C LEU A 14 3.82 -11.51 2.57
N SER A 15 3.07 -12.42 3.18
CA SER A 15 2.81 -12.41 4.62
C SER A 15 4.10 -12.48 5.44
N ASP A 16 5.02 -13.37 5.07
CA ASP A 16 6.29 -13.56 5.76
C ASP A 16 7.18 -12.30 5.65
N GLU A 17 7.18 -11.63 4.49
CA GLU A 17 7.90 -10.37 4.32
C GLU A 17 7.28 -9.21 5.10
N LEU A 18 5.95 -9.14 5.17
CA LEU A 18 5.25 -8.15 5.99
C LEU A 18 5.60 -8.29 7.49
N HIS A 19 5.89 -9.51 7.94
CA HIS A 19 6.32 -9.80 9.30
C HIS A 19 7.83 -9.63 9.51
N ALA A 20 8.65 -9.68 8.45
CA ALA A 20 10.11 -9.61 8.54
C ALA A 20 10.67 -8.18 8.47
N ARG A 21 10.01 -7.24 7.77
CA ARG A 21 10.49 -5.85 7.70
C ARG A 21 9.98 -5.05 8.90
N SER A 22 10.86 -4.72 9.84
CA SER A 22 10.64 -3.65 10.79
C SER A 22 10.46 -2.34 10.01
N PHE A 23 9.28 -1.73 10.10
CA PHE A 23 9.11 -0.40 9.54
C PHE A 23 10.04 0.56 10.29
N GLN A 24 11.00 1.13 9.56
CA GLN A 24 11.83 2.21 10.06
C GLN A 24 10.94 3.40 10.48
N GLU A 25 11.21 3.88 11.70
CA GLU A 25 10.72 5.13 12.29
C GLU A 25 9.19 5.31 12.25
N PHE A 26 8.48 4.50 13.04
CA PHE A 26 7.25 4.98 13.66
C PHE A 26 7.62 5.54 15.03
N GLU A 27 7.81 6.86 15.12
CA GLU A 27 7.89 7.57 16.40
C GLU A 27 6.49 8.04 16.81
N GLY A 28 5.92 7.43 17.84
CA GLY A 28 4.69 7.92 18.47
C GLY A 28 3.74 6.85 19.00
N GLY A 29 2.67 7.30 19.70
CA GLY A 29 1.51 6.48 20.01
C GLY A 29 0.42 6.69 18.96
N GLY A 30 0.07 5.66 18.20
CA GLY A 30 -0.92 5.78 17.13
C GLY A 30 -1.33 4.44 16.54
N ARG A 31 -2.32 4.46 15.64
CA ARG A 31 -2.79 3.28 14.92
C ARG A 31 -2.19 3.26 13.53
N PHE A 32 -1.67 2.12 13.12
CA PHE A 32 -1.18 1.88 11.76
C PHE A 32 -2.13 0.94 11.05
N ILE A 33 -2.53 1.29 9.83
CA ILE A 33 -3.38 0.47 8.97
C ILE A 33 -2.63 0.24 7.66
N ARG A 34 -2.35 -1.01 7.32
CA ARG A 34 -1.65 -1.39 6.09
C ARG A 34 -2.62 -2.11 5.15
N PHE A 35 -2.68 -1.63 3.92
CA PHE A 35 -3.31 -2.34 2.82
C PHE A 35 -2.20 -2.85 1.89
N VAL A 36 -2.22 -4.14 1.59
CA VAL A 36 -1.23 -4.77 0.73
C VAL A 36 -1.98 -5.44 -0.40
N PHE A 37 -1.58 -5.08 -1.61
CA PHE A 37 -2.22 -5.56 -2.83
C PHE A 37 -1.19 -6.31 -3.64
N MET A 38 -1.62 -7.43 -4.19
CA MET A 38 -0.89 -8.19 -5.18
C MET A 38 -1.78 -8.29 -6.40
N THR A 39 -1.29 -7.80 -7.53
CA THR A 39 -2.06 -7.67 -8.75
C THR A 39 -1.23 -8.17 -9.92
N GLU A 40 -1.84 -8.99 -10.79
CA GLU A 40 -1.29 -9.32 -12.11
C GLU A 40 -1.65 -8.25 -13.16
N SER A 41 -2.56 -7.34 -12.80
CA SER A 41 -2.98 -6.19 -13.61
C SER A 41 -2.15 -4.95 -13.31
N THR A 42 -2.31 -3.91 -14.13
CA THR A 42 -1.59 -2.65 -13.99
C THR A 42 -1.80 -2.01 -12.61
N ASP A 43 -0.74 -1.44 -12.05
CA ASP A 43 -0.76 -0.64 -10.80
C ASP A 43 -1.80 0.46 -10.78
N GLN A 44 -2.24 0.92 -11.97
CA GLN A 44 -3.24 1.96 -12.13
C GLN A 44 -4.55 1.64 -11.40
N THR A 45 -4.92 0.37 -11.31
CA THR A 45 -6.12 -0.10 -10.60
C THR A 45 -6.06 0.20 -9.09
N ILE A 46 -4.86 0.33 -8.52
CA ILE A 46 -4.61 0.68 -7.12
C ILE A 46 -4.34 2.18 -6.98
N ILE A 47 -3.52 2.75 -7.87
CA ILE A 47 -3.12 4.16 -7.85
C ILE A 47 -4.31 5.09 -8.05
N GLU A 48 -5.25 4.77 -8.93
CA GLU A 48 -6.42 5.62 -9.19
C GLU A 48 -7.30 5.85 -7.94
N PRO A 49 -7.74 4.80 -7.19
CA PRO A 49 -8.43 4.99 -5.92
C PRO A 49 -7.65 5.86 -4.94
N ILE A 50 -6.34 5.67 -4.83
CA ILE A 50 -5.49 6.45 -3.92
C ILE A 50 -5.46 7.91 -4.37
N ASN A 51 -5.25 8.20 -5.65
CA ASN A 51 -5.23 9.56 -6.17
C ASN A 51 -6.60 10.25 -6.04
N ARG A 52 -7.71 9.54 -6.19
CA ARG A 52 -9.05 10.07 -5.88
C ARG A 52 -9.20 10.43 -4.40
N PHE A 53 -8.62 9.63 -3.50
CA PHE A 53 -8.58 9.96 -2.09
C PHE A 53 -7.72 11.21 -1.83
N LEU A 54 -6.48 11.25 -2.34
CA LEU A 54 -5.54 12.37 -2.18
C LEU A 54 -6.13 13.70 -2.68
N THR A 55 -6.86 13.67 -3.79
CA THR A 55 -7.52 14.86 -4.36
C THR A 55 -8.53 15.47 -3.39
N LYS A 56 -9.21 14.68 -2.54
CA LYS A 56 -10.14 15.19 -1.52
C LYS A 56 -9.45 15.96 -0.39
N PHE A 57 -8.14 15.77 -0.23
CA PHE A 57 -7.30 16.43 0.77
C PHE A 57 -6.39 17.49 0.16
N ASP A 58 -6.60 17.85 -1.11
CA ASP A 58 -5.72 18.77 -1.86
C ASP A 58 -4.24 18.33 -1.81
N ALA A 59 -4.02 17.01 -1.83
CA ALA A 59 -2.71 16.43 -1.63
C ALA A 59 -2.05 16.00 -2.94
N PRO A 60 -0.70 16.01 -3.03
CA PRO A 60 0.02 15.61 -4.24
C PRO A 60 -0.31 14.17 -4.66
N GLN A 61 -0.74 14.00 -5.91
CA GLN A 61 -1.05 12.69 -6.49
C GLN A 61 0.21 11.84 -6.68
N ILE A 62 0.03 10.53 -6.62
CA ILE A 62 1.06 9.52 -6.83
C ILE A 62 1.11 9.14 -8.31
N THR A 63 2.32 9.09 -8.85
CA THR A 63 2.55 8.64 -10.22
C THR A 63 2.95 7.17 -10.25
N SER A 64 2.77 6.53 -11.40
CA SER A 64 3.17 5.13 -11.61
C SER A 64 4.68 4.92 -11.63
N GLU A 65 5.51 5.94 -11.44
CA GLU A 65 6.98 5.82 -11.45
C GLU A 65 7.58 5.88 -10.03
N GLU A 66 6.82 6.37 -9.05
CA GLU A 66 7.29 6.53 -7.68
C GLU A 66 7.38 5.18 -6.95
N LYS A 67 8.60 4.75 -6.56
CA LYS A 67 8.82 3.56 -5.72
C LYS A 67 8.35 3.80 -4.27
N PHE A 68 8.52 5.01 -3.76
CA PHE A 68 8.12 5.40 -2.42
C PHE A 68 7.53 6.82 -2.43
N LYS A 69 6.46 7.03 -1.66
CA LYS A 69 5.83 8.33 -1.44
C LYS A 69 5.33 8.45 -0.01
N ARG A 70 5.58 9.59 0.61
CA ARG A 70 4.99 9.99 1.88
C ARG A 70 4.24 11.30 1.71
N VAL A 71 3.00 11.33 2.16
CA VAL A 71 2.12 12.51 2.09
C VAL A 71 1.64 12.81 3.50
N GLU A 72 1.95 14.01 4.00
CA GLU A 72 1.46 14.49 5.29
C GLU A 72 0.07 15.09 5.13
N MET A 73 -0.89 14.65 5.95
CA MET A 73 -2.31 15.06 5.91
C MET A 73 -2.75 15.74 7.21
N GLY A 74 -1.79 16.33 7.94
CA GLY A 74 -2.00 16.93 9.25
C GLY A 74 -2.15 15.88 10.35
N SER A 75 -3.33 15.27 10.48
CA SER A 75 -3.64 14.32 11.57
C SER A 75 -3.19 12.88 11.30
N PHE A 76 -2.81 12.57 10.07
CA PHE A 76 -2.21 11.30 9.68
C PHE A 76 -1.26 11.51 8.49
N SER A 77 -0.46 10.51 8.18
CA SER A 77 0.32 10.47 6.93
C SER A 77 -0.08 9.26 6.11
N LEU A 78 -0.06 9.41 4.78
CA LEU A 78 -0.16 8.29 3.86
C LEU A 78 1.24 7.94 3.38
N ARG A 79 1.61 6.66 3.51
CA ARG A 79 2.84 6.10 2.92
C ARG A 79 2.44 5.09 1.85
N VAL A 80 3.04 5.21 0.68
CA VAL A 80 2.89 4.26 -0.43
C VAL A 80 4.27 3.76 -0.81
N GLU A 81 4.40 2.44 -0.89
CA GLU A 81 5.62 1.75 -1.23
C GLU A 81 5.30 0.69 -2.29
N ARG A 82 6.08 0.70 -3.37
CA ARG A 82 6.00 -0.28 -4.45
C ARG A 82 7.16 -1.26 -4.35
N HIS A 83 6.82 -2.53 -4.43
CA HIS A 83 7.77 -3.62 -4.51
C HIS A 83 7.59 -4.34 -5.85
N THR A 84 8.67 -4.42 -6.63
CA THR A 84 8.74 -5.20 -7.88
C THR A 84 9.59 -6.47 -7.67
N GLU A 85 9.89 -6.81 -6.42
CA GLU A 85 10.82 -7.87 -6.02
C GLU A 85 10.15 -9.27 -5.97
N PHE A 86 8.90 -9.38 -6.45
CA PHE A 86 8.06 -10.59 -6.41
C PHE A 86 7.78 -11.17 -7.79
#